data_AF-A0A952HAY9-F1
#
_entry.id   AF-A0A952HAY9-F1
#
_cell.length_a   1.000
_cell.length_b   1.000
_cell.length_c   1.000
_cell.angle_alpha   90.00
_cell.angle_beta   90.00
_cell.angle_gamma   90.00
#
_symmetry.space_group_name_H-M   'P 1'
#
loop_
_entity.id
_entity.type
_entity.pdbx_description
1 polymer ?
#
loop_
_entity_poly.entity_id
_entity_poly.type
_entity_poly.pdbx_seq_one_letter_code
_entity_poly.pdbx_strand_id
1 'polypeptide(L)'
;ADLQAARESVATVGANADVLAYIVDLARATRRSPSVRLGVSPRGTTALLAAAKAWAWLSGYESITPDHVQAMLVPVWRHRIQLRPEAELEGVGADAILRSIVQQVQVPI
;
A
#
# COMPACT_ATOMS: atom_id res chain seq x y z
N ALA A 1 -8.26 -15.45 -23.34
CA ALA A 1 -7.33 -14.48 -23.96
C ALA A 1 -7.38 -13.14 -23.22
N ASP A 2 -8.57 -12.59 -22.99
CA ASP A 2 -8.75 -11.22 -22.49
C ASP A 2 -8.18 -10.94 -21.09
N LEU A 3 -8.31 -11.88 -20.14
CA LEU A 3 -7.73 -11.71 -18.79
C LEU A 3 -6.20 -11.65 -18.80
N GLN A 4 -5.56 -12.40 -19.70
CA GLN A 4 -4.11 -12.37 -19.82
C GLN A 4 -3.65 -11.05 -20.44
N ALA A 5 -4.31 -10.62 -21.52
CA ALA A 5 -4.06 -9.32 -22.14
C ALA A 5 -4.25 -8.15 -21.15
N ALA A 6 -5.28 -8.21 -20.29
CA ALA A 6 -5.49 -7.23 -19.24
C ALA A 6 -4.34 -7.21 -18.22
N ARG A 7 -3.88 -8.39 -17.76
CA ARG A 7 -2.73 -8.48 -16.84
C ARG A 7 -1.44 -7.93 -17.45
N GLU A 8 -1.22 -8.19 -18.73
CA GLU A 8 -0.08 -7.64 -19.48
C GLU A 8 -0.18 -6.12 -19.60
N SER A 9 -1.38 -5.59 -19.87
CA SER A 9 -1.64 -4.14 -19.93
C SER A 9 -1.44 -3.44 -18.59
N VAL A 10 -1.88 -4.05 -17.47
CA VAL A 10 -1.62 -3.51 -16.13
C VAL A 10 -0.12 -3.45 -15.82
N ALA A 11 0.66 -4.40 -16.32
CA ALA A 11 2.10 -4.44 -16.07
C ALA A 11 2.85 -3.25 -16.69
N THR A 12 2.35 -2.70 -17.81
CA THR A 12 2.95 -1.56 -18.51
C THR A 12 2.68 -0.21 -17.86
N VAL A 13 1.74 -0.12 -16.91
CA VAL A 13 1.48 1.12 -16.15
C VAL A 13 2.77 1.60 -15.48
N GLY A 14 3.14 2.85 -15.72
CA GLY A 14 4.35 3.47 -15.20
C GLY A 14 4.34 3.62 -13.68
N ALA A 15 5.52 3.59 -13.08
CA ALA A 15 5.72 3.89 -11.66
C ALA A 15 7.03 4.66 -11.49
N ASN A 16 6.91 5.93 -11.12
CA ASN A 16 8.06 6.80 -10.90
C ASN A 16 8.82 6.40 -9.62
N ALA A 17 10.12 6.70 -9.60
CA ALA A 17 11.01 6.25 -8.53
C ALA A 17 10.63 6.79 -7.13
N ASP A 18 10.10 7.99 -7.07
CA ASP A 18 9.56 8.65 -5.88
C ASP A 18 8.30 7.94 -5.34
N VAL A 19 7.38 7.53 -6.21
CA VAL A 19 6.19 6.74 -5.81
C VAL A 19 6.61 5.34 -5.34
N LEU A 20 7.60 4.72 -5.99
CA LEU A 20 8.16 3.45 -5.53
C LEU A 20 8.81 3.59 -4.13
N ALA A 21 9.58 4.66 -3.92
CA ALA A 21 10.17 4.97 -2.62
C ALA A 21 9.08 5.19 -1.56
N TYR A 22 8.00 5.92 -1.89
CA TYR A 22 6.87 6.15 -1.01
C TYR A 22 6.20 4.83 -0.56
N ILE A 23 5.98 3.86 -1.46
CA ILE A 23 5.44 2.52 -1.10
C ILE A 23 6.38 1.80 -0.11
N VAL A 24 7.69 1.90 -0.31
CA VAL A 24 8.68 1.30 0.58
C VAL A 24 8.68 1.99 1.94
N ASP A 25 8.57 3.31 1.99
CA ASP A 25 8.57 4.09 3.22
C ASP A 25 7.31 3.86 4.05
N LEU A 26 6.15 3.73 3.40
CA LEU A 26 4.91 3.26 4.03
C LEU A 26 5.10 1.87 4.66
N ALA A 27 5.71 0.93 3.94
CA ALA A 27 5.97 -0.40 4.49
C ALA A 27 6.97 -0.35 5.67
N ARG A 28 8.00 0.51 5.61
CA ARG A 28 8.93 0.75 6.72
C ARG A 28 8.21 1.36 7.92
N ALA A 29 7.28 2.28 7.70
CA ALA A 29 6.48 2.88 8.76
C ALA A 29 5.63 1.83 9.49
N THR A 30 5.02 0.86 8.78
CA THR A 30 4.32 -0.25 9.46
C THR A 30 5.24 -1.08 10.37
N ARG A 31 6.51 -1.26 10.00
CA ARG A 31 7.49 -2.01 10.79
C ARG A 31 8.06 -1.22 11.98
N ARG A 32 7.98 0.11 11.94
CA ARG A 32 8.43 1.00 13.02
C ARG A 32 7.30 1.46 13.94
N SER A 33 6.04 1.19 13.58
CA SER A 33 4.89 1.59 14.38
C SER A 33 4.86 0.85 15.73
N PRO A 34 4.72 1.55 16.86
CA PRO A 34 4.66 0.92 18.18
C PRO A 34 3.43 0.02 18.31
N SER A 35 2.32 0.33 17.64
CA SER A 35 1.07 -0.46 17.68
C SER A 35 1.14 -1.76 16.85
N VAL A 36 2.20 -1.97 16.08
CA VAL A 36 2.37 -3.11 15.18
C VAL A 36 3.41 -4.07 15.73
N ARG A 37 3.04 -5.34 15.87
CA ARG A 37 3.93 -6.45 16.23
C ARG A 37 4.69 -6.97 15.02
N LEU A 38 4.01 -7.12 13.89
CA LEU A 38 4.61 -7.53 12.62
C LEU A 38 4.09 -6.62 11.51
N GLY A 39 5.00 -5.83 10.94
CA GLY A 39 4.68 -4.94 9.83
C GLY A 39 4.64 -5.67 8.47
N VAL A 40 4.36 -4.90 7.43
CA VAL A 40 4.23 -5.41 6.07
C VAL A 40 5.57 -6.00 5.57
N SER A 41 5.51 -7.15 4.91
CA SER A 41 6.67 -7.82 4.31
C SER A 41 6.96 -7.29 2.89
N PRO A 42 8.13 -7.59 2.30
CA PRO A 42 8.41 -7.24 0.90
C PRO A 42 7.35 -7.72 -0.09
N ARG A 43 6.73 -8.89 0.15
CA ARG A 43 5.60 -9.40 -0.65
C ARG A 43 4.36 -8.50 -0.53
N GLY A 44 4.10 -7.95 0.65
CA GLY A 44 3.00 -7.00 0.82
C GLY A 44 3.26 -5.66 0.13
N THR A 45 4.52 -5.22 0.08
CA THR A 45 4.97 -4.03 -0.65
C THR A 45 4.75 -4.19 -2.16
N THR A 46 5.21 -5.29 -2.77
CA THR A 46 5.00 -5.55 -4.21
C THR A 46 3.52 -5.76 -4.56
N ALA A 47 2.75 -6.35 -3.65
CA ALA A 47 1.31 -6.48 -3.84
C ALA A 47 0.57 -5.13 -3.81
N LEU A 48 1.02 -4.15 -3.01
CA LEU A 48 0.47 -2.80 -3.05
C LEU A 48 0.80 -2.10 -4.37
N LEU A 49 2.04 -2.24 -4.86
CA LEU A 49 2.43 -1.73 -6.18
C LEU A 49 1.55 -2.31 -7.29
N ALA A 50 1.36 -3.64 -7.31
CA ALA A 50 0.53 -4.30 -8.31
C ALA A 50 -0.94 -3.83 -8.24
N ALA A 51 -1.49 -3.70 -7.03
CA ALA A 51 -2.84 -3.20 -6.82
C ALA A 51 -3.00 -1.74 -7.27
N ALA A 52 -2.03 -0.87 -6.97
CA ALA A 52 -2.04 0.54 -7.40
C ALA A 52 -1.96 0.65 -8.93
N LYS A 53 -1.14 -0.17 -9.60
CA LYS A 53 -1.09 -0.23 -11.07
C LYS A 53 -2.42 -0.70 -11.67
N ALA A 54 -3.02 -1.74 -11.11
CA ALA A 54 -4.32 -2.22 -11.56
C ALA A 54 -5.40 -1.15 -11.39
N TRP A 55 -5.39 -0.44 -10.25
CA TRP A 55 -6.30 0.66 -9.97
C TRP A 55 -6.15 1.81 -10.97
N ALA A 56 -4.91 2.24 -11.24
CA ALA A 56 -4.60 3.27 -12.23
C ALA A 56 -5.08 2.87 -13.63
N TRP A 57 -4.78 1.64 -14.07
CA TRP A 57 -5.21 1.12 -15.37
C TRP A 57 -6.74 1.08 -15.52
N LEU A 58 -7.44 0.55 -14.51
CA LEU A 58 -8.92 0.52 -14.48
C LEU A 58 -9.53 1.93 -14.48
N SER A 59 -8.77 2.92 -14.02
CA SER A 59 -9.17 4.32 -13.96
C SER A 59 -8.69 5.14 -15.16
N GLY A 60 -8.05 4.52 -16.16
CA GLY A 60 -7.61 5.17 -17.39
C GLY A 60 -6.28 5.93 -17.29
N TYR A 61 -5.47 5.70 -16.27
CA TYR A 61 -4.17 6.34 -16.09
C TYR A 61 -3.03 5.46 -16.60
N GLU A 62 -2.04 6.09 -17.24
CA GLU A 62 -0.84 5.43 -17.75
C GLU A 62 0.23 5.22 -16.68
N SER A 63 0.15 5.93 -15.54
CA SER A 63 1.10 5.84 -14.44
C SER A 63 0.42 5.94 -13.07
N ILE A 64 1.08 5.38 -12.04
CA ILE A 64 0.60 5.48 -10.65
C ILE A 64 1.02 6.82 -10.02
N THR A 65 0.14 7.36 -9.19
CA THR A 65 0.38 8.51 -8.31
C THR A 65 0.35 8.04 -6.85
N PRO A 66 0.76 8.89 -5.89
CA PRO A 66 0.59 8.58 -4.48
C PRO A 66 -0.87 8.29 -4.10
N ASP A 67 -1.84 8.94 -4.73
CA ASP A 67 -3.27 8.71 -4.47
C ASP A 67 -3.70 7.30 -4.84
N HIS A 68 -3.22 6.75 -5.96
CA HIS A 68 -3.46 5.35 -6.35
C HIS A 68 -2.90 4.37 -5.31
N VAL A 69 -1.74 4.69 -4.72
CA VAL A 69 -1.14 3.90 -3.63
C VAL A 69 -2.00 3.99 -2.37
N GLN A 70 -2.39 5.19 -1.95
CA GLN A 70 -3.17 5.40 -0.74
C GLN A 70 -4.57 4.76 -0.82
N ALA A 71 -5.22 4.85 -1.98
CA ALA A 71 -6.53 4.22 -2.23
C ALA A 71 -6.50 2.70 -2.00
N MET A 72 -5.39 2.04 -2.39
CA MET A 72 -5.24 0.59 -2.29
C MET A 72 -4.57 0.13 -0.99
N LEU A 73 -3.99 1.01 -0.20
CA LEU A 73 -3.19 0.64 0.97
C LEU A 73 -3.98 -0.17 2.00
N VAL A 74 -5.12 0.36 2.46
CA VAL A 74 -5.94 -0.30 3.49
C VAL A 74 -6.50 -1.65 3.03
N PRO A 75 -7.16 -1.80 1.87
CA PRO A 75 -7.62 -3.11 1.41
C PRO A 75 -6.48 -4.12 1.22
N VAL A 76 -5.30 -3.68 0.80
CA VAL A 76 -4.16 -4.58 0.54
C VAL A 76 -3.39 -4.97 1.80
N TRP A 77 -3.32 -4.11 2.82
CA TRP A 77 -2.46 -4.33 4.00
C TRP A 77 -3.19 -4.66 5.31
N ARG A 78 -4.50 -4.41 5.44
CA ARG A 78 -5.22 -4.62 6.73
C ARG A 78 -5.07 -6.02 7.33
N HIS A 79 -4.95 -7.03 6.47
CA HIS A 79 -4.79 -8.44 6.83
C HIS A 79 -3.33 -8.92 6.74
N ARG A 80 -2.38 -7.99 6.56
CA ARG A 80 -0.94 -8.27 6.37
C ARG A 80 -0.07 -7.61 7.44
N ILE A 81 -0.70 -7.07 8.48
CA ILE A 81 -0.04 -6.61 9.68
C ILE A 81 -0.58 -7.39 10.87
N GLN A 82 0.26 -7.58 11.87
CA GLN A 82 -0.15 -8.14 13.16
C GLN A 82 -0.06 -7.04 14.19
N LEU A 83 -1.15 -6.77 14.90
CA LEU A 83 -1.18 -5.75 15.94
C LEU A 83 -0.53 -6.29 17.22
N ARG A 84 -0.10 -5.36 18.08
CA ARG A 84 0.23 -5.70 19.46
C ARG A 84 -1.06 -5.77 20.30
N PRO A 85 -1.09 -6.63 21.33
CA PRO A 85 -2.28 -6.75 22.19
C PRO A 85 -2.73 -5.43 22.80
N GLU A 86 -1.80 -4.53 23.14
CA GLU A 86 -2.12 -3.23 23.75
C GLU A 86 -3.00 -2.38 22.81
N ALA A 87 -2.68 -2.35 21.51
CA ALA A 87 -3.47 -1.62 20.53
C ALA A 87 -4.87 -2.24 20.33
N GLU A 88 -4.97 -3.57 20.42
CA GLU A 88 -6.26 -4.28 20.33
C GLU A 88 -7.15 -3.99 21.54
N LEU A 89 -6.56 -3.93 22.75
CA LEU A 89 -7.27 -3.59 23.99
C LEU A 89 -7.78 -2.15 23.99
N GLU A 90 -7.04 -1.22 23.38
CA GLU A 90 -7.46 0.17 23.16
C GLU A 90 -8.53 0.31 22.06
N GLY A 91 -8.93 -0.79 21.41
CA GLY A 91 -9.91 -0.78 20.32
C GLY A 91 -9.38 -0.21 19.01
N VAL A 92 -8.06 -0.07 18.87
CA VAL A 92 -7.43 0.51 17.67
C VAL A 92 -7.20 -0.58 16.62
N GLY A 93 -8.04 -0.58 15.59
CA GLY A 93 -7.96 -1.54 14.50
C GLY A 93 -6.86 -1.27 13.46
N ALA A 94 -6.58 -2.29 12.64
CA ALA A 94 -5.59 -2.23 11.57
C ALA A 94 -5.84 -1.08 10.57
N ASP A 95 -7.11 -0.86 10.19
CA ASP A 95 -7.49 0.23 9.29
C ASP A 95 -7.13 1.61 9.86
N ALA A 96 -7.33 1.83 11.17
CA ALA A 96 -7.00 3.09 11.83
C ALA A 96 -5.48 3.33 11.86
N ILE A 97 -4.70 2.29 12.21
CA ILE A 97 -3.23 2.34 12.21
C ILE A 97 -2.69 2.62 10.81
N LEU A 98 -3.21 1.95 9.79
CA LEU A 98 -2.78 2.15 8.41
C LEU A 98 -3.09 3.56 7.89
N ARG A 99 -4.25 4.13 8.24
CA ARG A 99 -4.58 5.52 7.91
C ARG A 99 -3.65 6.52 8.61
N SER A 100 -3.34 6.28 9.89
CA SER A 100 -2.37 7.08 10.64
C SER A 100 -0.98 7.05 9.99
N ILE A 101 -0.53 5.87 9.54
CA ILE A 101 0.74 5.72 8.82
C ILE A 101 0.75 6.55 7.52
N VAL A 102 -0.33 6.54 6.74
CA VAL A 102 -0.44 7.35 5.52
C VAL A 102 -0.30 8.84 5.82
N GLN A 103 -0.84 9.31 6.95
CA GLN A 103 -0.74 10.72 7.36
C GLN A 103 0.67 11.11 7.84
N GLN A 104 1.47 10.15 8.31
CA GLN A 104 2.81 10.39 8.86
C GLN A 104 3.93 10.32 7.83
N VAL A 105 3.75 9.54 6.77
CA VAL A 105 4.77 9.37 5.72
C VAL A 105 4.64 10.50 4.70
N GLN A 106 5.72 11.23 4.48
CA GLN A 106 5.75 12.33 3.51
C GLN A 106 5.38 11.83 2.11
N VAL A 107 4.36 12.45 1.54
CA VAL A 107 3.92 12.19 0.16
C VAL A 107 4.91 12.89 -0.79
N PRO A 108 5.43 12.22 -1.82
CA PRO A 108 6.29 12.86 -2.81
C PRO A 108 5.51 13.91 -3.62
N ILE A 109 6.23 14.94 -4.09
CA ILE A 109 5.69 16.07 -4.88
C ILE A 109 5.91 15.79 -6.37
#